data_AF-A0A0B7B1I6-F1
#
_entry.id   AF-A0A0B7B1I6-F1
#
_cell.length_a   1.000
_cell.length_b   1.000
_cell.length_c   1.000
_cell.angle_alpha   90.00
_cell.angle_beta   90.00
_cell.angle_gamma   90.00
#
_symmetry.space_group_name_H-M   'P 1'
#
loop_
_entity.id
_entity.type
_entity.pdbx_description
1 polymer ?
#
loop_
_entity_poly.entity_id
_entity_poly.type
_entity_poly.pdbx_seq_one_letter_code
_entity_poly.pdbx_strand_id
1 'polypeptide(L)'
;EVRHSVFLLGNAGTGKSKVWNTLQRTYKNMNRKPTAIDLDPKAVTNDELFGVINPSTREWKDGLFSVIMRDLANMSGDGPKWIVLDGDIDPMWIESLNTVMDDNKVLTLASNERIPLNPSMRLLFEISHLKTATPATVSRAGILYVNPQDLGWNPYVQSWIDTREIQSERANLTILFDKYVPVCLEQLRTRFKKITPVAEIAHV
;
A
#
# COMPACT_ATOMS: atom_id res chain seq x y z
N GLU A 1 -20.40 -9.15 -2.34
CA GLU A 1 -19.91 -8.69 -1.02
C GLU A 1 -18.50 -8.12 -1.21
N VAL A 2 -18.17 -6.94 -0.67
CA VAL A 2 -16.85 -6.33 -0.86
C VAL A 2 -15.88 -6.87 0.19
N ARG A 3 -14.76 -7.46 -0.23
CA ARG A 3 -13.73 -8.01 0.65
C ARG A 3 -13.17 -6.91 1.59
N HIS A 4 -12.92 -7.26 2.85
CA HIS A 4 -12.36 -6.33 3.83
C HIS A 4 -10.82 -6.23 3.79
N SER A 5 -10.19 -7.19 3.11
CA SER A 5 -8.77 -7.21 2.81
C SER A 5 -8.57 -7.03 1.30
N VAL A 6 -7.67 -6.13 0.90
CA VAL A 6 -7.40 -5.81 -0.51
C VAL A 6 -5.90 -5.75 -0.75
N PHE A 7 -5.43 -6.49 -1.74
CA PHE A 7 -4.06 -6.45 -2.24
C PHE A 7 -3.98 -5.48 -3.42
N LEU A 8 -3.23 -4.40 -3.25
CA LEU A 8 -2.84 -3.47 -4.32
C LEU A 8 -1.51 -3.96 -4.90
N LEU A 9 -1.60 -4.63 -6.05
CA LEU A 9 -0.44 -5.16 -6.75
C LEU A 9 0.06 -4.15 -7.79
N GLY A 10 1.37 -3.98 -7.84
CA GLY A 10 2.02 -3.21 -8.91
C GLY A 10 3.46 -2.91 -8.54
N ASN A 11 4.28 -2.63 -9.55
CA ASN A 11 5.69 -2.33 -9.33
C ASN A 11 5.88 -1.06 -8.47
N ALA A 12 7.10 -0.86 -7.98
CA ALA A 12 7.48 0.43 -7.40
C ALA A 12 7.28 1.55 -8.44
N GLY A 13 6.80 2.71 -7.98
CA GLY A 13 6.57 3.86 -8.86
C GLY A 13 5.30 3.81 -9.71
N THR A 14 4.39 2.84 -9.52
CA THR A 14 3.08 2.82 -10.21
C THR A 14 1.99 3.61 -9.50
N GLY A 15 2.34 4.42 -8.50
CA GLY A 15 1.38 5.29 -7.82
C GLY A 15 0.37 4.59 -6.90
N LYS A 16 0.59 3.33 -6.50
CA LYS A 16 -0.28 2.58 -5.55
C LYS A 16 -0.65 3.43 -4.33
N SER A 17 0.36 4.02 -3.68
CA SER A 17 0.12 4.83 -2.50
C SER A 17 -0.74 6.06 -2.80
N LYS A 18 -0.61 6.64 -4.00
CA LYS A 18 -1.46 7.76 -4.44
C LYS A 18 -2.90 7.33 -4.71
N VAL A 19 -3.17 6.08 -5.08
CA VAL A 19 -4.55 5.57 -5.29
C VAL A 19 -5.35 5.66 -4.00
N TRP A 20 -4.87 5.04 -2.91
CA TRP A 20 -5.62 5.08 -1.65
C TRP A 20 -5.52 6.45 -0.95
N ASN A 21 -4.41 7.19 -1.10
CA ASN A 21 -4.33 8.56 -0.58
C ASN A 21 -5.35 9.50 -1.25
N THR A 22 -5.53 9.37 -2.56
CA THR A 22 -6.54 10.15 -3.30
C THR A 22 -7.95 9.77 -2.84
N LEU A 23 -8.22 8.48 -2.64
CA LEU A 23 -9.49 8.01 -2.09
C LEU A 23 -9.73 8.55 -0.67
N GLN A 24 -8.70 8.58 0.18
CA GLN A 24 -8.77 9.17 1.52
C GLN A 24 -9.17 10.64 1.44
N ARG A 25 -8.54 11.40 0.53
CA ARG A 25 -8.83 12.82 0.33
C ARG A 25 -10.26 13.04 -0.17
N THR A 26 -10.76 12.19 -1.07
CA THR A 26 -12.15 12.24 -1.52
C THR A 26 -13.12 12.06 -0.35
N TYR A 27 -12.87 11.10 0.54
CA TYR A 27 -13.70 10.95 1.75
C TYR A 27 -13.63 12.16 2.68
N LYS A 28 -12.45 12.77 2.85
CA LYS A 28 -12.33 14.04 3.61
C LYS A 28 -13.15 15.17 2.97
N ASN A 29 -13.12 15.29 1.63
CA ASN A 29 -13.90 16.29 0.90
C ASN A 29 -15.41 16.06 1.03
N MET A 30 -15.83 14.81 1.24
CA MET A 30 -17.23 14.45 1.54
C MET A 30 -17.59 14.64 3.03
N ASN A 31 -16.77 15.36 3.80
CA ASN A 31 -16.91 15.58 5.25
C ASN A 31 -16.95 14.29 6.09
N ARG A 32 -16.44 13.17 5.57
CA ARG A 32 -16.17 11.99 6.40
C ARG A 32 -14.83 12.15 7.11
N LYS A 33 -14.64 11.43 8.20
CA LYS A 33 -13.38 11.41 8.97
C LYS A 33 -12.55 10.14 8.70
N PRO A 34 -11.96 9.95 7.49
CA PRO A 34 -11.19 8.75 7.19
C PRO A 34 -9.83 8.76 7.89
N THR A 35 -9.45 7.61 8.46
CA THR A 35 -8.16 7.40 9.11
C THR A 35 -7.39 6.31 8.35
N ALA A 36 -6.12 6.54 8.05
CA ALA A 36 -5.24 5.55 7.45
C ALA A 36 -3.93 5.53 8.23
N ILE A 37 -3.45 4.34 8.58
CA ILE A 37 -2.17 4.13 9.27
C ILE A 37 -1.32 3.24 8.37
N ASP A 38 -0.13 3.72 8.03
CA ASP A 38 0.83 3.08 7.14
C ASP A 38 1.94 2.41 7.96
N LEU A 39 2.28 1.18 7.58
CA LEU A 39 3.11 0.25 8.34
C LEU A 39 3.93 -0.59 7.37
N ASP A 40 5.24 -0.67 7.58
CA ASP A 40 6.08 -1.68 6.94
C ASP A 40 6.20 -2.90 7.87
N PRO A 41 5.58 -4.05 7.54
CA PRO A 41 5.63 -5.24 8.38
C PRO A 41 7.03 -5.88 8.45
N LYS A 42 7.96 -5.50 7.55
CA LYS A 42 9.35 -5.98 7.56
C LYS A 42 10.31 -5.07 8.31
N ALA A 43 9.87 -3.88 8.71
CA ALA A 43 10.69 -2.94 9.49
C ALA A 43 10.90 -3.41 10.95
N VAL A 44 10.07 -4.33 11.43
CA VAL A 44 10.11 -4.88 12.79
C VAL A 44 10.02 -6.41 12.75
N THR A 45 10.39 -7.05 13.85
CA THR A 45 10.23 -8.50 13.97
C THR A 45 8.75 -8.90 14.09
N ASN A 46 8.42 -10.16 13.81
CA ASN A 46 7.05 -10.66 13.94
C ASN A 46 6.51 -10.51 15.37
N ASP A 47 7.36 -10.77 16.36
CA ASP A 47 7.07 -10.60 17.79
C ASP A 47 6.77 -9.14 18.15
N GLU A 48 7.51 -8.19 17.58
CA GLU A 48 7.24 -6.75 17.76
C GLU A 48 6.00 -6.28 17.00
N LEU A 49 5.64 -6.95 15.90
CA LEU A 49 4.47 -6.61 15.10
C LEU A 49 3.18 -7.08 15.76
N PHE A 50 3.11 -8.35 16.19
CA PHE A 50 1.88 -8.95 16.73
C PHE A 50 1.85 -9.09 18.25
N GLY A 51 3.01 -9.03 18.90
CA GLY A 51 3.16 -9.20 20.33
C GLY A 51 3.67 -10.59 20.68
N VAL A 52 4.33 -10.69 21.83
CA VAL A 52 5.00 -11.92 22.28
C VAL A 52 4.91 -12.05 23.79
N ILE A 53 4.86 -13.29 24.28
CA ILE A 53 5.03 -13.58 25.70
C ILE A 53 6.52 -13.63 25.98
N ASN A 54 6.99 -12.75 26.87
CA ASN A 54 8.39 -12.74 27.27
C ASN A 54 8.76 -14.09 27.91
N PRO A 55 9.74 -14.84 27.39
CA PRO A 55 10.06 -16.18 27.88
C PRO A 55 10.60 -16.17 29.32
N SER A 56 11.23 -15.07 29.75
CA SER A 56 11.80 -14.95 31.09
C SER A 56 10.78 -14.51 32.13
N THR A 57 9.95 -13.51 31.82
CA THR A 57 8.97 -12.96 32.79
C THR A 57 7.59 -13.60 32.68
N ARG A 58 7.30 -14.30 31.56
CA ARG A 58 5.96 -14.79 31.19
C ARG A 58 4.91 -13.71 31.04
N GLU A 59 5.32 -12.44 30.94
CA GLU A 59 4.42 -11.32 30.72
C GLU A 59 4.16 -11.11 29.22
N TRP A 60 2.94 -10.70 28.91
CA TRP A 60 2.56 -10.33 27.56
C TRP A 60 3.11 -8.95 27.20
N LYS A 61 3.74 -8.85 26.03
CA LYS A 61 4.11 -7.58 25.41
C LYS A 61 3.29 -7.40 24.14
N ASP A 62 2.49 -6.34 24.11
CA ASP A 62 1.70 -5.97 22.93
C ASP A 62 2.60 -5.64 21.73
N GLY A 63 2.16 -6.04 20.53
CA GLY A 63 2.81 -5.69 19.28
C GLY A 63 2.20 -4.46 18.61
N LEU A 64 2.96 -3.83 17.73
CA LEU A 64 2.57 -2.60 17.02
C LEU A 64 1.21 -2.73 16.30
N PHE A 65 1.03 -3.80 15.54
CA PHE A 65 -0.21 -4.05 14.78
C PHE A 65 -1.40 -4.27 15.72
N SER A 66 -1.20 -5.01 16.82
CA SER A 66 -2.26 -5.27 17.80
C SER A 66 -2.78 -3.98 18.45
N VAL A 67 -1.87 -3.07 18.83
CA VAL A 67 -2.21 -1.76 19.40
C VAL A 67 -2.96 -0.90 18.39
N ILE A 68 -2.45 -0.80 17.16
CA ILE A 68 -3.10 -0.01 16.08
C ILE A 68 -4.51 -0.51 15.80
N MET A 69 -4.68 -1.83 15.72
CA MET A 69 -5.97 -2.45 15.44
C MET A 69 -6.97 -2.15 16.57
N ARG A 70 -6.52 -2.24 17.83
CA ARG A 70 -7.30 -1.89 19.03
C ARG A 70 -7.71 -0.41 19.03
N ASP A 71 -6.77 0.49 18.74
CA ASP A 71 -7.02 1.94 18.70
C ASP A 71 -8.02 2.30 17.60
N LEU A 72 -7.87 1.74 16.41
CA LEU A 72 -8.81 1.95 15.31
C LEU A 72 -10.18 1.34 15.58
N ALA A 73 -10.25 0.18 16.24
CA ALA A 73 -11.51 -0.44 16.63
C ALA A 73 -12.28 0.46 17.62
N ASN A 74 -11.59 1.05 18.59
CA ASN A 74 -12.18 1.92 19.61
C ASN A 74 -12.42 3.37 19.14
N MET A 75 -11.77 3.80 18.06
CA MET A 75 -11.93 5.15 17.52
C MET A 75 -13.39 5.43 17.11
N SER A 76 -13.99 6.51 17.59
CA SER A 76 -15.31 6.97 17.13
C SER A 76 -15.21 7.67 15.77
N GLY A 77 -16.18 7.48 14.89
CA GLY A 77 -16.26 8.18 13.60
C GLY A 77 -16.99 7.36 12.54
N ASP A 78 -17.55 8.07 11.56
CA ASP A 78 -18.30 7.52 10.43
C ASP A 78 -17.42 7.25 9.19
N GLY A 79 -16.16 7.68 9.24
CA GLY A 79 -15.21 7.52 8.15
C GLY A 79 -14.64 6.10 8.05
N PRO A 80 -14.19 5.70 6.85
CA PRO A 80 -13.47 4.45 6.67
C PRO A 80 -12.11 4.52 7.38
N LYS A 81 -11.69 3.39 7.95
CA LYS A 81 -10.43 3.25 8.69
C LYS A 81 -9.56 2.22 7.99
N TRP A 82 -8.33 2.55 7.65
CA TRP A 82 -7.45 1.67 6.88
C TRP A 82 -6.16 1.40 7.64
N ILE A 83 -5.76 0.14 7.64
CA ILE A 83 -4.41 -0.27 7.99
C ILE A 83 -3.73 -0.63 6.68
N VAL A 84 -2.74 0.15 6.28
CA VAL A 84 -1.94 -0.04 5.08
C VAL A 84 -0.67 -0.77 5.47
N LEU A 85 -0.43 -1.91 4.84
CA LEU A 85 0.76 -2.72 4.99
C LEU A 85 1.59 -2.55 3.72
N ASP A 86 2.60 -1.69 3.75
CA ASP A 86 3.50 -1.43 2.63
C ASP A 86 4.73 -2.34 2.73
N GLY A 87 4.79 -3.35 1.87
CA GLY A 87 5.88 -4.30 1.84
C GLY A 87 5.45 -5.67 1.34
N ASP A 88 6.31 -6.31 0.56
CA ASP A 88 6.00 -7.63 -0.01
C ASP A 88 5.67 -8.67 1.06
N ILE A 89 4.75 -9.58 0.72
CA ILE A 89 4.29 -10.63 1.62
C ILE A 89 5.45 -11.53 2.06
N ASP A 90 5.53 -11.81 3.35
CA ASP A 90 6.34 -12.89 3.91
C ASP A 90 5.42 -13.90 4.61
N PRO A 91 5.64 -15.22 4.45
CA PRO A 91 4.81 -16.26 5.05
C PRO A 91 4.61 -16.11 6.56
N MET A 92 5.63 -15.67 7.31
CA MET A 92 5.56 -15.65 8.77
C MET A 92 4.53 -14.64 9.29
N TRP A 93 4.51 -13.43 8.73
CA TRP A 93 3.58 -12.40 9.21
C TRP A 93 2.19 -12.50 8.59
N ILE A 94 2.07 -12.97 7.34
CA ILE A 94 0.76 -13.08 6.70
C ILE A 94 -0.09 -14.20 7.30
N GLU A 95 0.54 -15.27 7.80
CA GLU A 95 -0.17 -16.35 8.48
C GLU A 95 -0.86 -15.86 9.76
N SER A 96 -0.22 -14.94 10.49
CA SER A 96 -0.80 -14.30 11.68
C SER A 96 -2.06 -13.47 11.37
N LEU A 97 -2.29 -13.12 10.09
CA LEU A 97 -3.45 -12.37 9.64
C LEU A 97 -4.58 -13.23 9.08
N ASN A 98 -4.42 -14.56 9.00
CA ASN A 98 -5.40 -15.44 8.33
C ASN A 98 -6.82 -15.31 8.88
N THR A 99 -6.97 -15.25 10.21
CA THR A 99 -8.28 -15.17 10.90
C THR A 99 -8.92 -13.79 10.84
N VAL A 100 -8.14 -12.73 10.62
CA VAL A 100 -8.70 -11.39 10.38
C VAL A 100 -9.04 -11.19 8.90
N MET A 101 -8.36 -11.90 7.99
CA MET A 101 -8.59 -11.84 6.55
C MET A 101 -9.78 -12.70 6.08
N ASP A 102 -10.14 -13.74 6.83
CA ASP A 102 -11.30 -14.59 6.52
C ASP A 102 -12.63 -14.00 7.04
N ASP A 103 -13.70 -14.80 6.97
CA ASP A 103 -15.05 -14.38 7.36
C ASP A 103 -15.20 -14.14 8.87
N ASN A 104 -14.27 -14.64 9.70
CA ASN A 104 -14.28 -14.37 11.14
C ASN A 104 -14.01 -12.91 11.45
N LYS A 105 -13.18 -12.23 10.63
CA LYS A 105 -12.84 -10.80 10.79
C LYS A 105 -12.32 -10.48 12.20
N VAL A 106 -11.50 -11.36 12.79
CA VAL A 106 -10.96 -11.20 14.14
C VAL A 106 -9.47 -11.53 14.15
N LEU A 107 -8.65 -10.59 14.61
CA LEU A 107 -7.25 -10.86 14.91
C LEU A 107 -7.16 -11.69 16.20
N THR A 108 -6.47 -12.83 16.14
CA THR A 108 -6.26 -13.71 17.28
C THR A 108 -4.78 -13.69 17.65
N LEU A 109 -4.46 -13.18 18.84
CA LEU A 109 -3.08 -13.06 19.31
C LEU A 109 -2.66 -14.31 20.09
N ALA A 110 -1.35 -14.52 20.23
CA ALA A 110 -0.80 -15.62 21.05
C ALA A 110 -1.18 -15.52 22.54
N SER A 111 -1.55 -14.33 23.02
CA SER A 111 -2.16 -14.11 24.34
C SER A 111 -3.58 -14.68 24.47
N ASN A 112 -4.17 -15.18 23.39
CA ASN A 112 -5.60 -15.49 23.22
C ASN A 112 -6.52 -14.25 23.21
N GLU A 113 -5.97 -13.04 23.17
CA GLU A 113 -6.78 -11.84 22.91
C GLU A 113 -7.38 -11.91 21.50
N ARG A 114 -8.65 -11.52 21.40
CA ARG A 114 -9.41 -11.50 20.15
C ARG A 114 -9.86 -10.07 19.86
N ILE A 115 -9.25 -9.44 18.86
CA ILE A 115 -9.57 -8.07 18.47
C ILE A 115 -10.41 -8.10 17.18
N PRO A 116 -11.68 -7.64 17.19
CA PRO A 116 -12.54 -7.68 16.01
C PRO A 116 -12.22 -6.56 15.02
N LEU A 117 -12.28 -6.89 13.73
CA LEU A 117 -12.17 -5.93 12.64
C LEU A 117 -13.55 -5.33 12.38
N ASN A 118 -13.76 -4.09 12.82
CA ASN A 118 -15.05 -3.44 12.68
C ASN A 118 -15.45 -3.25 11.21
N PRO A 119 -16.76 -3.18 10.89
CA PRO A 119 -17.23 -3.05 9.51
C PRO A 119 -16.72 -1.81 8.75
N SER A 120 -16.26 -0.77 9.45
CA SER A 120 -15.65 0.43 8.86
C SER A 120 -14.15 0.30 8.58
N MET A 121 -13.50 -0.76 9.08
CA MET A 121 -12.06 -1.00 8.95
C MET A 121 -11.73 -1.84 7.70
N ARG A 122 -10.61 -1.56 7.03
CA ARG A 122 -10.07 -2.37 5.94
C ARG A 122 -8.57 -2.58 6.09
N LEU A 123 -8.10 -3.73 5.61
CA LEU A 123 -6.68 -4.02 5.46
C LEU A 123 -6.30 -3.80 3.98
N LEU A 124 -5.33 -2.92 3.74
CA LEU A 124 -4.79 -2.65 2.42
C LEU A 124 -3.34 -3.15 2.41
N PHE A 125 -2.97 -3.95 1.41
CA PHE A 125 -1.62 -4.47 1.29
C PHE A 125 -1.02 -3.90 0.00
N GLU A 126 -0.01 -3.04 0.13
CA GLU A 126 0.74 -2.53 -1.02
C GLU A 126 1.91 -3.47 -1.30
N ILE A 127 1.83 -4.21 -2.41
CA ILE A 127 2.81 -5.26 -2.70
C ILE A 127 3.22 -5.22 -4.17
N SER A 128 4.44 -5.67 -4.45
CA SER A 128 4.93 -5.75 -5.84
C SER A 128 4.52 -7.06 -6.50
N HIS A 129 4.49 -8.16 -5.75
CA HIS A 129 4.17 -9.48 -6.27
C HIS A 129 3.64 -10.45 -5.21
N LEU A 130 3.01 -11.53 -5.65
CA LEU A 130 2.45 -12.60 -4.79
C LEU A 130 3.31 -13.87 -4.74
N LYS A 131 4.59 -13.80 -5.11
CA LYS A 131 5.46 -15.00 -5.25
C LYS A 131 5.54 -15.88 -4.00
N THR A 132 5.43 -15.26 -2.83
CA THR A 132 5.56 -15.88 -1.50
C THR A 132 4.21 -16.16 -0.84
N ALA A 133 3.10 -15.73 -1.45
CA ALA A 133 1.76 -15.90 -0.89
C ALA A 133 1.14 -17.21 -1.36
N THR A 134 0.49 -17.93 -0.45
CA THR A 134 -0.24 -19.16 -0.83
C THR A 134 -1.55 -18.81 -1.56
N PRO A 135 -2.05 -19.66 -2.48
CA PRO A 135 -3.36 -19.45 -3.12
C PRO A 135 -4.51 -19.29 -2.10
N ALA A 136 -4.43 -19.97 -0.95
CA ALA A 136 -5.40 -19.86 0.13
C ALA A 136 -5.38 -18.49 0.82
N THR A 137 -4.21 -17.87 0.96
CA THR A 137 -4.08 -16.50 1.46
C THR A 137 -4.67 -15.51 0.47
N VAL A 138 -4.36 -15.68 -0.82
CA VAL A 138 -4.80 -14.77 -1.89
C VAL A 138 -6.32 -14.82 -2.09
N SER A 139 -6.96 -15.98 -1.90
CA SER A 139 -8.41 -16.12 -2.08
C SER A 139 -9.26 -15.35 -1.05
N ARG A 140 -8.66 -14.95 0.08
CA ARG A 140 -9.31 -14.19 1.17
C ARG A 140 -9.32 -12.68 0.91
N ALA A 141 -8.50 -12.18 -0.02
CA ALA A 141 -8.39 -10.76 -0.34
C ALA A 141 -8.93 -10.44 -1.74
N GLY A 142 -9.42 -9.21 -1.93
CA GLY A 142 -9.61 -8.66 -3.26
C GLY A 142 -8.27 -8.29 -3.88
N ILE A 143 -8.09 -8.48 -5.19
CA ILE A 143 -6.86 -8.13 -5.89
C ILE A 143 -7.15 -6.95 -6.81
N LEU A 144 -6.42 -5.85 -6.62
CA LEU A 144 -6.39 -4.71 -7.53
C LEU A 144 -5.00 -4.63 -8.14
N TYR A 145 -4.89 -4.90 -9.44
CA TYR A 145 -3.63 -4.78 -10.17
C TYR A 145 -3.54 -3.39 -10.83
N VAL A 146 -2.48 -2.65 -10.49
CA VAL A 146 -2.16 -1.33 -11.04
C VAL A 146 -1.07 -1.51 -12.10
N ASN A 147 -1.45 -1.35 -13.36
CA ASN A 147 -0.54 -1.52 -14.48
C ASN A 147 0.40 -0.31 -14.57
N PRO A 148 1.73 -0.51 -14.64
CA PRO A 148 2.69 0.58 -14.82
C PRO A 148 2.43 1.46 -16.04
N GLN A 149 1.84 0.91 -17.10
CA GLN A 149 1.56 1.63 -18.33
C GLN A 149 0.37 2.58 -18.23
N ASP A 150 -0.51 2.42 -17.22
CA ASP A 150 -1.72 3.23 -17.10
C ASP A 150 -1.39 4.67 -16.71
N LEU A 151 -0.36 4.88 -15.88
CA LEU A 151 0.15 6.21 -15.55
C LEU A 151 1.23 6.65 -16.53
N GLY A 152 2.22 5.78 -16.81
CA GLY A 152 3.41 6.18 -17.58
C GLY A 152 4.19 7.33 -16.92
N TRP A 153 5.00 8.04 -17.71
CA TRP A 153 5.82 9.16 -17.22
C TRP A 153 5.07 10.50 -17.20
N ASN A 154 4.08 10.67 -18.08
CA ASN A 154 3.45 11.97 -18.35
C ASN A 154 2.79 12.61 -17.10
N PRO A 155 1.97 11.91 -16.28
CA PRO A 155 1.35 12.51 -15.11
C PRO A 155 2.35 13.08 -14.09
N TYR A 156 3.52 12.43 -13.95
CA TYR A 156 4.58 12.89 -13.06
C TYR A 156 5.20 14.20 -13.55
N VAL A 157 5.53 14.24 -14.84
CA VAL A 157 6.08 15.43 -15.48
C VAL A 157 5.07 16.57 -15.48
N GLN A 158 3.81 16.33 -15.84
CA GLN A 158 2.77 17.37 -15.82
C GLN A 158 2.57 17.93 -14.42
N SER A 159 2.48 17.06 -13.40
CA SER A 159 2.36 17.53 -12.02
C SER A 159 3.55 18.38 -11.58
N TRP A 160 4.76 18.14 -12.10
CA TRP A 160 5.95 18.95 -11.81
C TRP A 160 5.99 20.25 -12.62
N ILE A 161 5.57 20.23 -13.89
CA ILE A 161 5.41 21.42 -14.73
C ILE A 161 4.36 22.35 -14.13
N ASP A 162 3.28 21.80 -13.57
CA ASP A 162 2.23 22.58 -12.92
C ASP A 162 2.69 23.32 -11.66
N THR A 163 3.83 22.93 -11.06
CA THR A 163 4.43 23.68 -9.96
C THR A 163 5.30 24.86 -10.42
N ARG A 164 5.47 25.06 -11.74
CA ARG A 164 6.22 26.22 -12.26
C ARG A 164 5.32 27.45 -12.24
N GLU A 165 5.87 28.60 -11.83
CA GLU A 165 5.11 29.85 -11.74
C GLU A 165 4.99 30.56 -13.10
N ILE A 166 5.99 30.40 -13.96
CA ILE A 166 6.09 31.14 -15.22
C ILE A 166 5.36 30.39 -16.34
N GLN A 167 4.32 31.01 -16.91
CA GLN A 167 3.49 30.38 -17.95
C GLN A 167 4.28 30.01 -19.22
N SER A 168 5.24 30.85 -19.63
CA SER A 168 6.08 30.57 -20.80
C SER A 168 7.02 29.39 -20.55
N GLU A 169 7.54 29.24 -19.32
CA GLU A 169 8.34 28.08 -18.93
C GLU A 169 7.51 26.79 -19.01
N ARG A 170 6.28 26.80 -18.49
CA ARG A 170 5.36 25.66 -18.58
C ARG A 170 5.15 25.23 -20.02
N ALA A 171 4.78 26.18 -20.88
CA ALA A 171 4.54 25.89 -22.30
C ALA A 171 5.78 25.31 -22.99
N ASN A 172 6.96 25.91 -22.75
CA ASN A 172 8.21 25.44 -23.33
C ASN A 172 8.57 24.03 -22.84
N LEU A 173 8.47 23.76 -21.53
CA LEU A 173 8.77 22.46 -20.95
C LEU A 173 7.82 21.38 -21.50
N THR A 174 6.52 21.63 -21.54
CA THR A 174 5.55 20.68 -22.11
C THR A 174 5.93 20.29 -23.54
N ILE A 175 6.25 21.28 -24.40
CA ILE A 175 6.68 21.04 -25.78
C ILE A 175 7.96 20.19 -25.84
N LEU A 176 8.94 20.48 -24.98
CA LEU A 176 10.21 19.74 -24.94
C LEU A 176 10.02 18.30 -24.49
N PHE A 177 9.25 18.08 -23.42
CA PHE A 177 8.96 16.73 -22.91
C PHE A 177 8.23 15.89 -23.94
N ASP A 178 7.16 16.42 -24.56
CA ASP A 178 6.39 15.70 -25.57
C ASP A 178 7.21 15.37 -26.82
N LYS A 179 8.12 16.27 -27.20
CA LYS A 179 8.97 16.08 -28.40
C LYS A 179 10.08 15.06 -28.19
N TYR A 180 10.75 15.09 -27.05
CA TYR A 180 12.00 14.34 -26.85
C TYR A 180 11.83 13.07 -26.03
N VAL A 181 11.02 13.09 -24.96
CA VAL A 181 10.96 11.96 -24.00
C VAL A 181 10.42 10.67 -24.61
N PRO A 182 9.30 10.65 -25.37
CA PRO A 182 8.81 9.42 -26.00
C PRO A 182 9.85 8.73 -26.89
N VAL A 183 10.55 9.52 -27.71
CA VAL A 183 11.58 9.00 -28.63
C VAL A 183 12.77 8.46 -27.85
N CYS A 184 13.26 9.20 -26.85
CA CYS A 184 14.38 8.76 -26.02
C CYS A 184 14.08 7.47 -25.25
N LEU A 185 12.89 7.37 -24.64
CA LEU A 185 12.47 6.16 -23.92
C LEU A 185 12.37 4.95 -24.85
N GLU A 186 11.82 5.13 -26.06
CA GLU A 186 11.72 4.03 -27.03
C GLU A 186 13.10 3.58 -27.53
N GLN A 187 14.03 4.52 -27.76
CA GLN A 187 15.41 4.18 -28.10
C GLN A 187 16.09 3.41 -26.95
N LEU A 188 15.94 3.85 -25.70
CA LEU A 188 16.45 3.17 -24.51
C LEU A 188 15.90 1.75 -24.37
N ARG A 189 14.62 1.53 -24.73
CA ARG A 189 13.95 0.23 -24.65
C ARG A 189 14.41 -0.74 -25.74
N THR A 190 14.67 -0.24 -26.95
CA THR A 190 14.91 -1.07 -28.13
C THR A 190 16.36 -1.22 -28.53
N ARG A 191 17.21 -0.21 -28.29
CA ARG A 191 18.60 -0.17 -28.79
C ARG A 191 19.66 -0.38 -27.71
N PHE A 192 19.32 -0.16 -26.46
CA PHE A 192 20.28 -0.22 -25.35
C PHE A 192 19.99 -1.40 -24.43
N LYS A 193 21.05 -2.04 -23.96
CA LYS A 193 20.97 -3.07 -22.92
C LYS A 193 21.27 -2.43 -21.57
N LYS A 194 20.38 -2.62 -20.60
CA LYS A 194 20.58 -2.15 -19.24
C LYS A 194 21.30 -3.23 -18.42
N ILE A 195 22.24 -2.81 -17.57
CA ILE A 195 22.93 -3.71 -16.64
C ILE A 195 22.02 -4.06 -15.45
N THR A 196 21.25 -3.08 -15.00
CA THR A 196 20.27 -3.22 -13.91
C THR A 196 18.86 -2.95 -14.41
N PRO A 197 17.83 -3.62 -13.88
CA PRO A 197 16.44 -3.27 -14.14
C PRO A 197 16.17 -1.86 -13.60
N VAL A 198 15.76 -0.94 -14.48
CA VAL A 198 15.37 0.43 -14.14
C VAL A 198 13.94 0.64 -14.59
N ALA A 199 13.09 1.12 -13.68
CA ALA A 199 11.70 1.46 -14.00
C ALA A 199 11.66 2.59 -15.03
N GLU A 200 10.68 2.57 -15.94
CA GLU A 200 10.58 3.58 -17.01
C GLU A 200 10.49 5.00 -16.48
N ILE A 201 9.77 5.19 -15.37
CA ILE A 201 9.67 6.48 -14.68
C ILE A 201 11.02 7.04 -14.21
N ALA A 202 11.99 6.18 -13.86
CA ALA A 202 13.30 6.63 -13.41
C ALA A 202 14.23 7.08 -14.56
N HIS A 203 13.77 6.97 -15.81
CA HIS A 203 14.47 7.48 -16.98
C HIS A 203 14.05 8.91 -17.37
N VAL A 204 13.03 9.47 -16.70
CA VAL A 204 12.46 10.80 -16.95
C VAL A 204 12.68 11.66 -15.72
#